data_AF-A0A8W8LP05-F1
#
_entry.id   AF-A0A8W8LP05-F1
#
_cell.length_a   1.000
_cell.length_b   1.000
_cell.length_c   1.000
_cell.angle_alpha   90.00
_cell.angle_beta   90.00
_cell.angle_gamma   90.00
#
_symmetry.space_group_name_H-M   'P 1'
#
loop_
_entity.id
_entity.type
_entity.pdbx_description
1 polymer ?
#
loop_
_entity_poly.entity_id
_entity_poly.type
_entity_poly.pdbx_seq_one_letter_code
_entity_poly.pdbx_strand_id
1 'polypeptide(L)' 'VATIKPMEHCLAPFLDICDANKDRKISLHEWGGCLGLDQGKIQDKCGAVHKKNKGRK' A
#
# COMPACT_ATOMS: atom_id res chain seq x y z
N VAL A 1 9.98 -9.60 -13.62
CA VAL A 1 8.72 -9.56 -12.84
C VAL A 1 9.00 -10.22 -11.49
N ALA A 2 8.87 -9.50 -10.38
CA ALA A 2 9.01 -10.10 -9.06
C ALA A 2 7.63 -10.59 -8.62
N THR A 3 7.44 -11.90 -8.62
CA THR A 3 6.20 -12.55 -8.17
C THR A 3 6.14 -12.43 -6.65
N ILE A 4 5.13 -11.74 -6.11
CA ILE A 4 4.85 -11.79 -4.67
C ILE A 4 4.50 -13.24 -4.36
N LYS A 5 5.41 -13.96 -3.70
CA LYS A 5 5.14 -15.30 -3.19
C LYS A 5 4.09 -15.13 -2.11
N PRO A 6 2.84 -15.60 -2.29
CA PRO A 6 1.87 -15.50 -1.24
C PRO A 6 2.32 -16.48 -0.16
N MET A 7 2.93 -15.98 0.91
CA MET A 7 2.90 -16.66 2.18
C MET A 7 1.46 -16.49 2.68
N GLU A 8 0.54 -17.31 2.17
CA GLU A 8 -0.90 -17.15 2.37
C GLU A 8 -1.26 -17.02 3.85
N HIS A 9 -0.51 -17.71 4.72
CA HIS A 9 -0.68 -17.65 6.17
C HIS A 9 -0.10 -16.40 6.84
N CYS A 10 0.79 -15.64 6.19
CA CYS A 10 1.43 -14.45 6.77
C CYS A 10 0.85 -13.16 6.20
N LEU A 11 0.50 -13.16 4.91
CA LEU A 11 0.03 -11.95 4.23
C LEU A 11 -1.42 -11.63 4.59
N ALA A 12 -2.31 -12.63 4.61
CA ALA A 12 -3.72 -12.42 4.93
C ALA A 12 -3.94 -11.79 6.32
N PRO A 13 -3.36 -12.31 7.43
CA PRO A 13 -3.53 -11.68 8.74
C PRO A 13 -2.84 -10.31 8.83
N PHE A 14 -1.72 -10.09 8.12
CA PHE A 14 -1.09 -8.78 8.05
C PHE A 14 -2.02 -7.74 7.39
N LEU A 15 -2.65 -8.08 6.26
CA LEU A 15 -3.55 -7.17 5.57
C LEU A 15 -4.84 -6.89 6.38
N ASP A 16 -5.32 -7.89 7.13
CA ASP A 16 -6.47 -7.73 8.03
C ASP A 16 -6.15 -6.75 9.18
N ILE A 17 -4.92 -6.78 9.71
CA ILE A 17 -4.46 -5.81 10.71
C ILE A 17 -4.34 -4.39 10.12
N CYS A 18 -3.91 -4.28 8.85
CA CYS A 18 -3.80 -2.98 8.18
C CYS A 18 -5.15 -2.37 7.81
N ASP A 19 -6.20 -3.19 7.62
CA ASP A 19 -7.56 -2.77 7.28
C ASP A 19 -8.31 -2.28 8.54
N ALA A 20 -7.94 -1.09 9.01
CA ALA A 20 -8.46 -0.53 10.26
C ALA A 20 -9.97 -0.27 10.22
N ASN A 21 -10.51 0.06 9.03
CA ASN A 21 -11.94 0.34 8.85
C ASN A 21 -12.77 -0.90 8.50
N LYS A 22 -12.13 -2.05 8.23
CA LYS A 22 -12.74 -3.36 7.89
C LYS A 22 -13.56 -3.36 6.61
N ASP A 23 -13.22 -2.50 5.64
CA ASP A 23 -13.91 -2.41 4.36
C ASP A 23 -13.37 -3.39 3.30
N ARG A 24 -12.43 -4.26 3.70
CA ARG A 24 -11.73 -5.25 2.86
C ARG A 24 -10.91 -4.61 1.75
N LYS A 25 -10.60 -3.32 1.88
CA LYS A 25 -9.66 -2.57 1.04
C LYS A 25 -8.69 -1.86 1.98
N ILE A 26 -7.53 -1.50 1.43
CA ILE A 26 -6.54 -0.75 2.17
C ILE A 26 -6.32 0.56 1.43
N SER A 27 -6.74 1.65 2.05
CA SER A 27 -6.48 2.99 1.56
C SER A 27 -4.99 3.34 1.63
N LEU A 28 -4.56 4.37 0.90
CA LEU A 28 -3.16 4.81 0.96
C LEU A 28 -2.74 5.23 2.38
N HIS A 29 -3.67 5.78 3.16
CA HIS A 29 -3.42 6.16 4.54
C HIS A 29 -3.23 4.94 5.44
N GLU A 30 -4.09 3.93 5.32
CA GLU A 30 -3.96 2.69 6.07
C GLU A 30 -2.68 1.94 5.72
N TRP A 31 -2.35 1.82 4.43
CA TRP A 31 -1.11 1.21 3.98
C TRP A 31 0.12 1.95 4.51
N GLY A 32 0.10 3.28 4.47
CA GLY A 32 1.17 4.13 4.99
C GLY A 32 1.34 3.97 6.49
N GLY A 33 0.24 4.02 7.25
CA GLY A 33 0.25 3.81 8.69
C GLY A 33 0.74 2.42 9.07
N CYS A 34 0.30 1.38 8.35
CA CYS A 34 0.70 0.00 8.63
C CYS A 34 2.20 -0.26 8.39
N LEU A 35 2.83 0.50 7.48
CA LEU A 35 4.27 0.46 7.22
C LEU A 35 5.08 1.43 8.11
N GLY A 36 4.44 2.11 9.07
CA GLY A 36 5.09 3.10 9.92
C GLY A 36 5.58 4.34 9.17
N LEU A 37 4.94 4.67 8.05
CA LEU A 37 5.28 5.81 7.22
C LEU A 37 4.49 7.05 7.63
N ASP A 38 5.15 8.19 7.57
CA ASP A 38 4.49 9.49 7.69
C ASP A 38 3.52 9.69 6.51
N GLN A 39 2.28 10.13 6.82
CA GLN A 39 1.22 10.30 5.82
C GLN A 39 1.61 11.32 4.73
N GLY A 40 2.37 12.36 5.05
CA GLY A 40 2.84 13.33 4.07
C GLY A 40 3.82 12.71 3.08
N LYS A 41 4.73 11.86 3.58
CA LYS A 41 5.75 11.19 2.75
C LYS A 41 5.17 10.17 1.78
N ILE A 42 4.12 9.45 2.16
CA ILE A 42 3.50 8.45 1.27
C ILE A 42 2.70 9.11 0.13
N GLN A 43 2.02 10.23 0.41
CA GLN A 43 1.26 10.98 -0.58
C GLN A 43 2.15 11.59 -1.66
N ASP A 44 3.27 12.20 -1.28
CA ASP A 44 4.29 12.73 -2.20
C ASP A 44 4.83 11.64 -3.15
N LYS A 45 5.21 10.49 -2.58
CA LYS A 45 5.71 9.35 -3.35
C LYS A 45 4.67 8.82 -4.35
N CYS A 46 3.40 8.74 -3.96
CA CYS A 46 2.33 8.34 -4.87
C CYS A 46 2.14 9.33 -6.02
N GLY A 47 2.21 10.64 -5.74
CA GLY A 47 2.19 11.67 -6.77
C GLY A 47 3.33 11.52 -7.79
N ALA A 48 4.54 11.23 -7.31
CA ALA A 48 5.71 10.98 -8.15
C ALA A 48 5.55 9.73 -9.04
N VAL A 49 4.98 8.64 -8.50
CA VAL A 49 4.68 7.42 -9.25
C VAL A 49 3.62 7.66 -10.33
N HIS A 50 2.54 8.35 -10.01
CA HIS A 50 1.50 8.72 -10.99
C HIS A 50 2.04 9.62 -12.10
N LYS A 51 2.92 10.57 -11.79
CA LYS A 51 3.60 11.41 -12.79
C LYS A 51 4.51 10.59 -13.71
N LYS A 52 5.27 9.63 -13.14
CA LYS A 52 6.10 8.70 -13.92
C LYS A 52 5.28 7.78 -14.82
N ASN A 53 4.09 7.36 -14.37
CA ASN A 53 3.19 6.54 -15.18
C ASN A 53 2.51 7.32 -16.31
N LYS A 54 2.20 8.62 -16.12
CA LYS A 54 1.65 9.46 -17.20
C LYS A 54 2.62 9.73 -18.35
N GLY A 55 3.93 9.70 -18.12
CA GLY A 55 4.95 9.90 -19.15
C GLY A 55 5.39 8.63 -19.88
N ARG A 56 4.81 7.47 -19.54
CA ARG A 56 5.09 6.16 -20.14
C ARG A 56 3.97 5.66 -21.06
N LYS A 57 3.00 6.52 -21.38
CA LYS A 57 1.91 6.23 -22.31
C LYS A 57 2.17 6.90 -23.64
#